data_AF-A0A150A0H9-F1
#
_entry.id   AF-A0A150A0H9-F1
#
_cell.length_a   1.000
_cell.length_b   1.000
_cell.length_c   1.000
_cell.angle_alpha   90.00
_cell.angle_beta   90.00
_cell.angle_gamma   90.00
#
_symmetry.space_group_name_H-M   'P 1'
#
loop_
_entity.id
_entity.type
_entity.pdbx_description
1 polymer ?
#
loop_
_entity_poly.entity_id
_entity_poly.type
_entity_poly.pdbx_seq_one_letter_code
_entity_poly.pdbx_strand_id
1 'polypeptide(L)'
;MRNLRRLQYHDPNAPGWRVIGRLLRPLETVNAGLDSPATAHRRRAMADAVAVLLVRCAEVRRTFWGWTAEEWFHLLGRDQAEFRRNAPAWAGDEVRPYLAAHAYLLGSFTEFHRLGSFQRLTLSRRIFGRDRVNGEIARVRQVLAEWGYRLGHGDDTLLPMVACLLFLLNCSPHLEDLGTDLFDRVRRDGLLGGARLNALHAVQRAVNALGFCDQPSATTGRGTARAAGDAQIWQQWVDRWYATSTLTPRARGNVRSRLLKVGRWSAAEHPDAADPTAWTRQTCATWVAALTG
;
A
#
# COMPACT_ATOMS: atom_id res chain seq x y z
N MET A 1 8.09 0.15 -34.31
CA MET A 1 7.37 0.25 -35.61
C MET A 1 7.93 -0.63 -36.76
N ARG A 2 8.45 -1.86 -36.56
CA ARG A 2 9.02 -2.68 -37.67
C ARG A 2 8.20 -3.89 -38.14
N ASN A 3 7.11 -4.26 -37.47
CA ASN A 3 6.40 -5.53 -37.74
C ASN A 3 5.00 -5.42 -38.36
N LEU A 4 4.47 -4.22 -38.61
CA LEU A 4 3.18 -4.05 -39.32
C LEU A 4 3.32 -4.03 -40.85
N ARG A 5 4.54 -4.17 -41.40
CA ARG A 5 4.85 -4.09 -42.84
C ARG A 5 4.59 -5.38 -43.64
N ARG A 6 3.82 -6.34 -43.11
CA ARG A 6 3.59 -7.66 -43.72
C ARG A 6 2.19 -7.84 -44.34
N LEU A 7 1.58 -6.77 -44.84
CA LEU A 7 0.40 -6.86 -45.70
C LEU A 7 0.77 -6.32 -47.08
N GLN A 8 0.70 -7.19 -48.10
CA GLN A 8 1.08 -6.92 -49.50
C GLN A 8 0.27 -5.80 -50.17
N TYR A 9 -0.82 -5.33 -49.57
CA TYR A 9 -1.72 -4.30 -50.09
C TYR A 9 -1.99 -3.24 -49.05
N HIS A 10 -0.98 -2.45 -48.75
CA HIS A 10 -1.13 -1.41 -47.75
C HIS A 10 -0.67 -0.06 -48.31
N ASP A 11 -1.60 0.90 -48.50
CA ASP A 11 -1.27 2.27 -48.90
C ASP A 11 -0.59 3.01 -47.74
N PRO A 12 0.74 3.21 -47.77
CA PRO A 12 1.48 3.85 -46.68
C PRO A 12 1.08 5.31 -46.45
N ASN A 13 0.42 5.94 -47.43
CA ASN A 13 -0.02 7.33 -47.36
C ASN A 13 -1.49 7.48 -46.95
N ALA A 14 -2.20 6.37 -46.73
CA ALA A 14 -3.59 6.42 -46.34
C ALA A 14 -3.77 7.30 -45.08
N PRO A 15 -4.73 8.24 -45.08
CA PRO A 15 -4.92 9.18 -43.97
C PRO A 15 -5.20 8.46 -42.63
N GLY A 16 -5.71 7.22 -42.68
CA GLY A 16 -5.87 6.34 -41.52
C GLY A 16 -4.58 6.13 -40.72
N TRP A 17 -3.39 6.13 -41.34
CA TRP A 17 -2.12 5.98 -40.61
C TRP A 17 -1.77 7.16 -39.75
N ARG A 18 -2.16 8.38 -40.14
CA ARG A 18 -1.98 9.55 -39.30
C ARG A 18 -2.87 9.45 -38.05
N VAL A 19 -4.09 8.95 -38.21
CA VAL A 19 -5.03 8.73 -37.09
C VAL A 19 -4.52 7.64 -36.15
N ILE A 20 -4.10 6.49 -36.69
CA ILE A 20 -3.50 5.39 -35.90
C ILE A 20 -2.21 5.86 -35.21
N GLY A 21 -1.37 6.63 -35.90
CA GLY A 21 -0.14 7.20 -35.33
C GLY A 21 -0.42 8.12 -34.13
N ARG A 22 -1.48 8.93 -34.19
CA ARG A 22 -1.91 9.75 -33.04
C ARG A 22 -2.39 8.91 -31.86
N LEU A 23 -3.09 7.80 -32.12
CA LEU A 23 -3.54 6.87 -31.08
C LEU A 23 -2.38 6.08 -30.45
N LEU A 24 -1.37 5.72 -31.25
CA LEU A 24 -0.20 4.97 -30.81
C LEU A 24 0.78 5.81 -29.98
N ARG A 25 0.96 7.09 -30.31
CA ARG A 25 2.01 7.94 -29.71
C ARG A 25 1.99 7.94 -28.17
N PRO A 26 0.84 8.09 -27.47
CA PRO A 26 0.83 8.04 -26.00
C PRO A 26 1.26 6.68 -25.45
N LEU A 27 0.88 5.58 -26.11
CA LEU A 27 1.25 4.22 -25.72
C LEU A 27 2.75 3.96 -25.89
N GLU A 28 3.32 4.42 -27.01
CA GLU A 28 4.77 4.36 -27.25
C GLU A 28 5.54 5.24 -26.26
N THR A 29 4.99 6.41 -25.91
CA THR A 29 5.59 7.31 -24.91
C THR A 29 5.65 6.67 -23.53
N VAL A 30 4.55 6.02 -23.10
CA VAL A 30 4.55 5.24 -21.85
C VAL A 30 5.65 4.20 -21.90
N ASN A 31 5.66 3.35 -22.92
CA ASN A 31 6.65 2.28 -23.06
C ASN A 31 8.09 2.81 -23.04
N ALA A 32 8.38 3.93 -23.69
CA ALA A 32 9.70 4.55 -23.69
C ALA A 32 10.11 5.12 -22.32
N GLY A 33 9.15 5.56 -21.50
CA GLY A 33 9.39 6.12 -20.17
C GLY A 33 9.51 5.09 -19.05
N LEU A 34 9.11 3.83 -19.28
CA LEU A 34 9.19 2.79 -18.25
C LEU A 34 10.64 2.37 -17.97
N ASP A 35 11.03 2.34 -16.69
CA ASP A 35 12.29 1.76 -16.25
C ASP A 35 12.22 0.22 -16.36
N SER A 36 12.53 -0.26 -17.57
CA SER A 36 12.53 -1.67 -17.91
C SER A 36 13.74 -2.03 -18.78
N PRO A 37 14.62 -2.94 -18.31
CA PRO A 37 15.70 -3.50 -19.12
C PRO A 37 15.25 -3.92 -20.53
N ALA A 38 16.02 -3.52 -21.55
CA ALA A 38 15.71 -3.72 -22.95
C ALA A 38 15.99 -5.15 -23.45
N THR A 39 15.40 -6.16 -22.81
CA THR A 39 15.47 -7.55 -23.30
C THR A 39 14.47 -7.78 -24.44
N ALA A 40 14.76 -8.73 -25.34
CA ALA A 40 13.85 -9.08 -26.42
C ALA A 40 12.46 -9.51 -25.91
N HIS A 41 12.42 -10.29 -24.84
CA HIS A 41 11.18 -10.73 -24.20
C HIS A 41 10.35 -9.56 -23.66
N ARG A 42 10.98 -8.59 -22.97
CA ARG A 42 10.26 -7.43 -22.43
C ARG A 42 9.77 -6.47 -23.51
N ARG A 43 10.56 -6.26 -24.56
CA ARG A 43 10.11 -5.49 -25.73
C ARG A 43 8.89 -6.10 -26.40
N ARG A 44 8.82 -7.44 -26.46
CA ARG A 44 7.64 -8.16 -26.95
C ARG A 44 6.45 -7.93 -26.04
N ALA A 45 6.59 -8.15 -24.72
CA ALA A 45 5.53 -7.91 -23.74
C ALA A 45 4.95 -6.48 -23.78
N MET A 46 5.82 -5.48 -23.99
CA MET A 46 5.42 -4.07 -24.13
C MET A 46 4.64 -3.82 -25.43
N ALA A 47 5.06 -4.43 -26.54
CA ALA A 47 4.34 -4.35 -27.80
C ALA A 47 2.98 -5.08 -27.72
N ASP A 48 2.95 -6.22 -27.03
CA ASP A 48 1.73 -7.00 -26.79
C ASP A 48 0.75 -6.22 -25.91
N ALA A 49 1.23 -5.49 -24.90
CA ALA A 49 0.39 -4.59 -24.10
C ALA A 49 -0.28 -3.51 -24.97
N VAL A 50 0.47 -2.91 -25.89
CA VAL A 50 -0.09 -1.94 -26.86
C VAL A 50 -1.14 -2.61 -27.74
N ALA A 51 -0.86 -3.80 -28.26
CA ALA A 51 -1.80 -4.55 -29.09
C ALA A 51 -3.10 -4.88 -28.32
N VAL A 52 -3.01 -5.31 -27.05
CA VAL A 52 -4.18 -5.58 -26.22
C VAL A 52 -5.04 -4.32 -26.05
N LEU A 53 -4.42 -3.16 -25.76
CA LEU A 53 -5.13 -1.90 -25.61
C LEU A 53 -5.85 -1.48 -26.89
N LEU A 54 -5.20 -1.63 -28.04
CA LEU A 54 -5.80 -1.29 -29.33
C LEU A 54 -6.95 -2.22 -29.72
N VAL A 55 -6.79 -3.54 -29.50
CA VAL A 55 -7.85 -4.52 -29.71
C VAL A 55 -9.06 -4.16 -28.85
N ARG A 56 -8.83 -3.85 -27.57
CA ARG A 56 -9.91 -3.46 -26.67
C ARG A 56 -10.55 -2.12 -27.04
N CYS A 57 -9.78 -1.15 -27.52
CA CYS A 57 -10.35 0.10 -28.05
C CYS A 57 -11.27 -0.15 -29.25
N ALA A 58 -10.92 -1.09 -30.12
CA ALA A 58 -11.72 -1.48 -31.27
C ALA A 58 -13.01 -2.21 -30.85
N GLU A 59 -12.93 -3.13 -29.89
CA GLU A 59 -14.08 -3.87 -29.34
C GLU A 59 -15.11 -2.95 -28.68
N VAL A 60 -14.65 -2.05 -27.80
CA VAL A 60 -15.51 -1.17 -26.99
C VAL A 60 -15.86 0.13 -27.75
N ARG A 61 -15.27 0.35 -28.93
CA ARG A 61 -15.39 1.57 -29.75
C ARG A 61 -15.12 2.86 -28.97
N ARG A 62 -14.21 2.80 -27.99
CA ARG A 62 -13.80 3.93 -27.14
C ARG A 62 -12.29 3.88 -26.93
N THR A 63 -11.66 5.04 -26.97
CA THR A 63 -10.21 5.18 -26.75
C THR A 63 -9.87 5.01 -25.27
N PHE A 64 -8.69 4.45 -24.99
CA PHE A 64 -8.23 4.09 -23.65
C PHE A 64 -8.21 5.25 -22.64
N TRP A 65 -8.04 6.50 -23.08
CA TRP A 65 -8.10 7.68 -22.20
C TRP A 65 -9.53 8.04 -21.74
N GLY A 66 -10.56 7.44 -22.35
CA GLY A 66 -11.96 7.60 -21.94
C GLY A 66 -12.48 6.45 -21.09
N TRP A 67 -11.62 5.48 -20.74
CA TRP A 67 -12.02 4.34 -19.93
C TRP A 67 -12.09 4.70 -18.45
N THR A 68 -13.11 4.17 -17.79
CA THR A 68 -13.34 4.25 -16.35
C THR A 68 -12.42 3.31 -15.58
N ALA A 69 -12.31 3.52 -14.27
CA ALA A 69 -11.57 2.60 -13.40
C ALA A 69 -12.09 1.16 -13.48
N GLU A 70 -13.40 0.97 -13.70
CA GLU A 70 -14.02 -0.35 -13.86
C GLU A 70 -13.62 -1.03 -15.17
N GLU A 71 -13.56 -0.28 -16.28
CA GLU A 71 -13.10 -0.81 -17.57
C GLU A 71 -11.63 -1.25 -17.50
N TRP A 72 -10.78 -0.47 -16.81
CA TRP A 72 -9.39 -0.85 -16.53
C TRP A 72 -9.30 -2.07 -15.62
N PHE A 73 -10.09 -2.11 -14.55
CA PHE A 73 -10.13 -3.24 -13.63
C PHE A 73 -10.58 -4.53 -14.33
N HIS A 74 -11.63 -4.46 -15.15
CA HIS A 74 -12.10 -5.59 -15.95
C HIS A 74 -11.00 -6.11 -16.89
N LEU A 75 -10.25 -5.23 -17.57
CA LEU A 75 -9.15 -5.69 -18.42
C LEU A 75 -8.01 -6.34 -17.60
N LEU A 76 -7.60 -5.71 -16.50
CA LEU A 76 -6.46 -6.17 -15.70
C LEU A 76 -6.77 -7.44 -14.88
N GLY A 77 -8.03 -7.63 -14.49
CA GLY A 77 -8.49 -8.67 -13.58
C GLY A 77 -7.91 -8.52 -12.16
N ARG A 78 -8.55 -9.16 -11.17
CA ARG A 78 -8.04 -9.25 -9.80
C ARG A 78 -6.72 -10.01 -9.75
N ASP A 79 -6.59 -11.09 -10.51
CA ASP A 79 -5.42 -11.96 -10.55
C ASP A 79 -5.04 -12.37 -11.98
N GLN A 80 -4.03 -13.24 -12.10
CA GLN A 80 -3.54 -13.70 -13.39
C GLN A 80 -4.57 -14.58 -14.13
N ALA A 81 -5.38 -15.35 -13.40
CA ALA A 81 -6.38 -16.21 -14.01
C ALA A 81 -7.52 -15.38 -14.59
N GLU A 82 -7.96 -14.34 -13.88
CA GLU A 82 -8.94 -13.39 -14.39
C GLU A 82 -8.41 -12.59 -15.57
N PHE A 83 -7.15 -12.13 -15.51
CA PHE A 83 -6.51 -11.49 -16.66
C PHE A 83 -6.54 -12.37 -17.91
N ARG A 84 -6.17 -13.65 -17.81
CA ARG A 84 -6.18 -14.58 -18.96
C ARG A 84 -7.57 -14.80 -19.55
N ARG A 85 -8.63 -14.67 -18.75
CA ARG A 85 -10.02 -14.74 -19.23
C ARG A 85 -10.44 -13.47 -19.97
N ASN A 86 -9.92 -12.32 -19.53
CA ASN A 86 -10.35 -11.02 -20.02
C ASN A 86 -9.48 -10.47 -21.17
N ALA A 87 -8.25 -10.96 -21.30
CA ALA A 87 -7.32 -10.61 -22.36
C ALA A 87 -7.40 -11.59 -23.54
N PRO A 88 -6.99 -11.17 -24.75
CA PRO A 88 -6.86 -12.07 -25.89
C PRO A 88 -5.95 -13.29 -25.58
N ALA A 89 -6.30 -14.47 -26.10
CA ALA A 89 -5.61 -15.73 -25.78
C ALA A 89 -4.10 -15.75 -26.14
N TRP A 90 -3.65 -14.87 -27.03
CA TRP A 90 -2.24 -14.73 -27.40
C TRP A 90 -1.43 -13.88 -26.40
N ALA A 91 -2.08 -13.14 -25.50
CA ALA A 91 -1.42 -12.28 -24.54
C ALA A 91 -0.85 -13.11 -23.37
N GLY A 92 0.47 -13.13 -23.25
CA GLY A 92 1.17 -13.80 -22.16
C GLY A 92 1.00 -13.12 -20.80
N ASP A 93 1.38 -13.82 -19.73
CA ASP A 93 1.24 -13.32 -18.37
C ASP A 93 2.08 -12.07 -18.10
N GLU A 94 3.22 -11.97 -18.77
CA GLU A 94 4.16 -10.86 -18.70
C GLU A 94 3.59 -9.52 -19.18
N VAL A 95 2.46 -9.54 -19.90
CA VAL A 95 1.79 -8.36 -20.46
C VAL A 95 1.07 -7.56 -19.37
N ARG A 96 0.45 -8.25 -18.41
CA ARG A 96 -0.40 -7.64 -17.37
C ARG A 96 0.30 -6.53 -16.57
N PRO A 97 1.56 -6.68 -16.12
CA PRO A 97 2.26 -5.59 -15.42
C PRO A 97 2.52 -4.35 -16.30
N TYR A 98 2.63 -4.50 -17.62
CA TYR A 98 2.77 -3.35 -18.52
C TYR A 98 1.42 -2.67 -18.75
N LEU A 99 0.33 -3.44 -18.86
CA LEU A 99 -1.02 -2.88 -18.89
C LEU A 99 -1.34 -2.09 -17.63
N ALA A 100 -0.94 -2.59 -16.45
CA ALA A 100 -1.11 -1.86 -15.19
C ALA A 100 -0.37 -0.50 -15.20
N ALA A 101 0.81 -0.44 -15.81
CA ALA A 101 1.54 0.83 -15.97
C ALA A 101 0.85 1.79 -16.95
N HIS A 102 0.26 1.28 -18.04
CA HIS A 102 -0.53 2.11 -18.96
C HIS A 102 -1.81 2.62 -18.30
N ALA A 103 -2.52 1.78 -17.55
CA ALA A 103 -3.71 2.16 -16.78
C ALA A 103 -3.39 3.31 -15.82
N TYR A 104 -2.22 3.25 -15.17
CA TYR A 104 -1.75 4.30 -14.29
C TYR A 104 -1.49 5.63 -15.01
N LEU A 105 -0.67 5.58 -16.06
CA LEU A 105 -0.15 6.78 -16.71
C LEU A 105 -1.13 7.43 -17.67
N LEU A 106 -2.11 6.68 -18.18
CA LEU A 106 -3.06 7.14 -19.20
C LEU A 106 -4.52 7.10 -18.74
N GLY A 107 -4.84 6.22 -17.79
CA GLY A 107 -6.21 5.83 -17.47
C GLY A 107 -6.78 6.37 -16.16
N SER A 108 -6.04 7.25 -15.45
CA SER A 108 -6.37 7.70 -14.08
C SER A 108 -6.61 6.55 -13.08
N PHE A 109 -6.18 5.32 -13.40
CA PHE A 109 -6.45 4.15 -12.58
C PHE A 109 -5.49 4.10 -11.40
N THR A 110 -5.99 4.39 -10.20
CA THR A 110 -5.22 4.33 -8.94
C THR A 110 -5.76 3.28 -7.95
N GLU A 111 -6.80 2.54 -8.33
CA GLU A 111 -7.47 1.51 -7.50
C GLU A 111 -6.70 0.18 -7.44
N PHE A 112 -5.37 0.23 -7.34
CA PHE A 112 -4.50 -0.95 -7.25
C PHE A 112 -4.75 -1.83 -6.02
N HIS A 113 -5.49 -1.33 -5.04
CA HIS A 113 -5.95 -2.14 -3.90
C HIS A 113 -6.98 -3.20 -4.34
N ARG A 114 -7.71 -2.98 -5.45
CA ARG A 114 -8.65 -3.95 -6.05
C ARG A 114 -7.93 -5.07 -6.79
N LEU A 115 -6.76 -4.78 -7.35
CA LEU A 115 -5.87 -5.83 -7.87
C LEU A 115 -5.36 -6.64 -6.68
N GLY A 116 -5.37 -7.97 -6.81
CA GLY A 116 -4.95 -8.88 -5.75
C GLY A 116 -3.45 -8.77 -5.41
N SER A 117 -2.82 -9.92 -5.16
CA SER A 117 -1.37 -9.93 -4.99
C SER A 117 -0.71 -9.62 -6.34
N PHE A 118 0.10 -8.57 -6.38
CA PHE A 118 0.97 -8.25 -7.52
C PHE A 118 2.24 -7.55 -7.01
N GLN A 119 3.27 -7.53 -7.85
CA GLN A 119 4.57 -6.96 -7.52
C GLN A 119 4.55 -5.43 -7.51
N ARG A 120 3.98 -4.83 -6.45
CA ARG A 120 3.87 -3.36 -6.24
C ARG A 120 5.21 -2.64 -6.36
N LEU A 121 6.26 -3.23 -5.78
CA LEU A 121 7.63 -2.70 -5.88
C LEU A 121 8.13 -2.67 -7.32
N THR A 122 7.94 -3.76 -8.07
CA THR A 122 8.34 -3.83 -9.48
C THR A 122 7.57 -2.81 -10.33
N LEU A 123 6.26 -2.65 -10.10
CA LEU A 123 5.46 -1.66 -10.81
C LEU A 123 5.91 -0.22 -10.49
N SER A 124 6.09 0.09 -9.21
CA SER A 124 6.50 1.44 -8.76
C SER A 124 7.87 1.81 -9.30
N ARG A 125 8.85 0.89 -9.24
CA ARG A 125 10.18 1.10 -9.84
C ARG A 125 10.08 1.35 -11.33
N ARG A 126 9.20 0.63 -12.04
CA ARG A 126 9.02 0.79 -13.47
C ARG A 126 8.43 2.16 -13.85
N ILE A 127 7.53 2.70 -13.02
CA ILE A 127 6.83 3.96 -13.27
C ILE A 127 7.68 5.16 -12.83
N PHE A 128 8.24 5.10 -11.63
CA PHE A 128 8.91 6.24 -10.98
C PHE A 128 10.44 6.20 -11.06
N GLY A 129 10.99 5.10 -11.58
CA GLY A 129 12.43 4.83 -11.62
C GLY A 129 12.90 4.04 -10.40
N ARG A 130 13.77 3.04 -10.64
CA ARG A 130 14.30 2.16 -9.61
C ARG A 130 15.02 2.91 -8.49
N ASP A 131 15.94 3.79 -8.84
CA ASP A 131 16.82 4.44 -7.88
C ASP A 131 16.03 5.40 -6.98
N ARG A 132 15.06 6.12 -7.56
CA ARG A 132 14.17 7.01 -6.82
C ARG A 132 13.33 6.25 -5.80
N VAL A 133 12.62 5.21 -6.22
CA VAL A 133 11.81 4.39 -5.32
C VAL A 133 12.66 3.74 -4.22
N ASN A 134 13.84 3.23 -4.57
CA ASN A 134 14.73 2.61 -3.60
C ASN A 134 15.28 3.63 -2.60
N GLY A 135 15.64 4.84 -3.04
CA GLY A 135 16.12 5.92 -2.19
C GLY A 135 15.08 6.35 -1.16
N GLU A 136 13.83 6.54 -1.58
CA GLU A 136 12.75 6.95 -0.68
C GLU A 136 12.41 5.83 0.34
N ILE A 137 12.38 4.57 -0.10
CA ILE A 137 12.23 3.43 0.82
C ILE A 137 13.40 3.38 1.82
N ALA A 138 14.64 3.63 1.37
CA ALA A 138 15.82 3.60 2.22
C ALA A 138 15.78 4.70 3.29
N ARG A 139 15.30 5.91 2.97
CA ARG A 139 15.11 6.99 3.94
C ARG A 139 14.16 6.59 5.08
N VAL A 140 12.99 6.05 4.73
CA VAL A 140 12.03 5.53 5.74
C VAL A 140 12.65 4.39 6.54
N ARG A 141 13.36 3.48 5.86
CA ARG A 141 14.01 2.33 6.49
C ARG A 141 15.04 2.77 7.53
N GLN A 142 15.85 3.78 7.22
CA GLN A 142 16.85 4.31 8.12
C GLN A 142 16.22 4.81 9.43
N VAL A 143 15.19 5.67 9.34
CA VAL A 143 14.48 6.18 10.52
C VAL A 143 13.91 5.04 11.37
N LEU A 144 13.30 4.04 10.73
CA LEU A 144 12.75 2.88 11.42
C LEU A 144 13.82 2.01 12.07
N ALA A 145 15.00 1.86 11.45
CA ALA A 145 16.12 1.13 12.00
C ALA A 145 16.68 1.83 13.24
N GLU A 146 16.83 3.16 13.22
CA GLU A 146 17.26 3.98 14.36
C GLU A 146 16.32 3.82 15.56
N TRP A 147 15.02 3.62 15.33
CA TRP A 147 14.04 3.33 16.37
C TRP A 147 13.95 1.85 16.78
N GLY A 148 14.76 0.98 16.19
CA GLY A 148 14.76 -0.47 16.49
C GLY A 148 13.57 -1.23 15.91
N TYR A 149 12.85 -0.69 14.90
CA TYR A 149 11.77 -1.42 14.24
C TYR A 149 12.34 -2.54 13.35
N ARG A 150 11.68 -3.71 13.37
CA ARG A 150 12.00 -4.80 12.43
C ARG A 150 11.87 -4.38 10.96
N LEU A 151 10.93 -3.47 10.66
CA LEU A 151 10.77 -2.88 9.31
C LEU A 151 12.02 -2.15 8.82
N GLY A 152 12.92 -1.73 9.72
CA GLY A 152 14.20 -1.14 9.39
C GLY A 152 15.23 -2.12 8.81
N HIS A 153 15.00 -3.44 8.91
CA HIS A 153 15.97 -4.45 8.48
C HIS A 153 15.91 -4.69 6.96
N GLY A 154 17.06 -4.89 6.31
CA GLY A 154 17.15 -4.96 4.84
C GLY A 154 16.39 -6.11 4.18
N ASP A 155 16.07 -7.17 4.92
CA ASP A 155 15.30 -8.33 4.50
C ASP A 155 13.76 -8.13 4.59
N ASP A 156 13.31 -7.04 5.22
CA ASP A 156 11.89 -6.76 5.36
C ASP A 156 11.22 -6.45 4.00
N THR A 157 10.16 -7.21 3.71
CA THR A 157 9.36 -7.10 2.48
C THR A 157 8.10 -6.26 2.66
N LEU A 158 7.70 -5.98 3.90
CA LEU A 158 6.44 -5.32 4.22
C LEU A 158 6.54 -3.79 4.03
N LEU A 159 7.66 -3.19 4.42
CA LEU A 159 7.95 -1.78 4.20
C LEU A 159 7.93 -1.42 2.70
N PRO A 160 8.69 -2.09 1.81
CA PRO A 160 8.60 -1.82 0.38
C PRO A 160 7.19 -2.00 -0.17
N MET A 161 6.44 -3.00 0.30
CA MET A 161 5.06 -3.22 -0.13
C MET A 161 4.15 -2.04 0.20
N VAL A 162 4.18 -1.58 1.46
CA VAL A 162 3.32 -0.48 1.93
C VAL A 162 3.75 0.85 1.33
N ALA A 163 5.05 1.16 1.31
CA ALA A 163 5.56 2.40 0.72
C ALA A 163 5.20 2.51 -0.77
N CYS A 164 5.38 1.44 -1.55
CA CYS A 164 5.01 1.45 -2.97
C CYS A 164 3.50 1.57 -3.21
N LEU A 165 2.66 1.02 -2.32
CA LEU A 165 1.22 1.27 -2.41
C LEU A 165 0.90 2.76 -2.20
N LEU A 166 1.52 3.38 -1.20
CA LEU A 166 1.34 4.82 -0.93
C LEU A 166 1.80 5.66 -2.12
N PHE A 167 2.96 5.37 -2.70
CA PHE A 167 3.45 6.09 -3.89
C PHE A 167 2.49 6.02 -5.08
N LEU A 168 1.93 4.82 -5.33
CA LEU A 168 0.95 4.63 -6.40
C LEU A 168 -0.34 5.40 -6.12
N LEU A 169 -0.85 5.37 -4.88
CA LEU A 169 -2.06 6.09 -4.49
C LEU A 169 -1.87 7.62 -4.50
N ASN A 170 -0.66 8.10 -4.17
CA ASN A 170 -0.31 9.51 -4.10
C ASN A 170 0.04 10.12 -5.46
N CYS A 171 0.20 9.30 -6.50
CA CYS A 171 0.70 9.77 -7.79
C CYS A 171 2.11 10.37 -7.75
N SER A 172 2.90 10.05 -6.71
CA SER A 172 4.28 10.51 -6.54
C SER A 172 5.08 9.53 -5.69
N PRO A 173 6.37 9.28 -6.04
CA PRO A 173 7.26 8.48 -5.20
C PRO A 173 7.86 9.27 -4.03
N HIS A 174 7.71 10.59 -3.99
CA HIS A 174 8.41 11.43 -3.04
C HIS A 174 7.74 11.41 -1.66
N LEU A 175 8.55 11.22 -0.61
CA LEU A 175 8.03 11.20 0.77
C LEU A 175 7.43 12.54 1.20
N GLU A 176 7.93 13.65 0.65
CA GLU A 176 7.43 15.01 0.90
C GLU A 176 6.00 15.23 0.40
N ASP A 177 5.57 14.46 -0.60
CA ASP A 177 4.21 14.52 -1.11
C ASP A 177 3.25 13.62 -0.31
N LEU A 178 3.75 12.82 0.65
CA LEU A 178 2.91 11.93 1.45
C LEU A 178 2.28 12.69 2.63
N GLY A 179 1.27 13.51 2.31
CA GLY A 179 0.52 14.27 3.31
C GLY A 179 -0.34 13.41 4.24
N THR A 180 -0.77 13.99 5.37
CA THR A 180 -1.61 13.34 6.39
C THR A 180 -2.90 12.74 5.80
N ASP A 181 -3.54 13.46 4.87
CA ASP A 181 -4.78 13.06 4.22
C ASP A 181 -4.70 11.71 3.49
N LEU A 182 -3.54 11.38 2.91
CA LEU A 182 -3.32 10.11 2.25
C LEU A 182 -3.41 8.96 3.24
N PHE A 183 -2.73 9.08 4.38
CA PHE A 183 -2.73 8.04 5.42
C PHE A 183 -4.13 7.85 6.01
N ASP A 184 -4.84 8.93 6.23
CA ASP A 184 -6.21 8.89 6.75
C ASP A 184 -7.19 8.29 5.75
N ARG A 185 -7.04 8.59 4.47
CA ARG A 185 -7.79 7.92 3.40
C ARG A 185 -7.52 6.41 3.40
N VAL A 186 -6.25 5.98 3.44
CA VAL A 186 -5.89 4.55 3.44
C VAL A 186 -6.53 3.80 4.61
N ARG A 187 -6.62 4.43 5.79
CA ARG A 187 -7.32 3.87 6.96
C ARG A 187 -8.83 3.83 6.77
N ARG A 188 -9.43 4.96 6.38
CA ARG A 188 -10.87 5.13 6.21
C ARG A 188 -11.44 4.14 5.19
N ASP A 189 -10.76 3.99 4.07
CA ASP A 189 -11.19 3.14 2.96
C ASP A 189 -10.81 1.66 3.17
N GLY A 190 -10.13 1.33 4.29
CA GLY A 190 -9.78 -0.06 4.63
C GLY A 190 -8.82 -0.73 3.65
N LEU A 191 -7.97 0.04 2.97
CA LEU A 191 -7.12 -0.48 1.88
C LEU A 191 -6.03 -1.45 2.36
N LEU A 192 -5.73 -1.44 3.65
CA LEU A 192 -4.73 -2.27 4.30
C LEU A 192 -5.30 -2.91 5.57
N GLY A 193 -5.00 -4.19 5.79
CA GLY A 193 -5.39 -4.93 6.99
C GLY A 193 -4.22 -5.63 7.69
N GLY A 194 -4.40 -5.94 8.98
CA GLY A 194 -3.47 -6.72 9.79
C GLY A 194 -2.07 -6.09 9.89
N ALA A 195 -1.03 -6.91 9.66
CA ALA A 195 0.36 -6.45 9.72
C ALA A 195 0.66 -5.25 8.81
N ARG A 196 -0.04 -5.12 7.67
CA ARG A 196 0.13 -3.99 6.74
C ARG A 196 -0.33 -2.67 7.34
N LEU A 197 -1.35 -2.68 8.20
CA LEU A 197 -1.82 -1.48 8.90
C LEU A 197 -0.81 -1.03 9.96
N ASN A 198 -0.15 -1.97 10.64
CA ASN A 198 0.94 -1.64 11.57
C ASN A 198 2.15 -1.04 10.83
N ALA A 199 2.46 -1.56 9.65
CA ALA A 199 3.50 -0.99 8.78
C ALA A 199 3.10 0.40 8.27
N LEU A 200 1.83 0.63 7.88
CA LEU A 200 1.33 1.96 7.53
C LEU A 200 1.55 2.97 8.66
N HIS A 201 1.20 2.59 9.89
CA HIS A 201 1.41 3.43 11.06
C HIS A 201 2.91 3.73 11.29
N ALA A 202 3.78 2.74 11.15
CA ALA A 202 5.22 2.94 11.26
C ALA A 202 5.77 3.88 10.16
N VAL A 203 5.31 3.70 8.91
CA VAL A 203 5.68 4.57 7.78
C VAL A 203 5.22 6.00 8.03
N GLN A 204 3.98 6.25 8.47
CA GLN A 204 3.54 7.62 8.78
C GLN A 204 4.39 8.26 9.86
N ARG A 205 4.72 7.52 10.93
CA ARG A 205 5.61 8.05 11.97
C ARG A 205 6.97 8.44 11.41
N ALA A 206 7.57 7.61 10.57
CA ALA A 206 8.85 7.90 9.94
C ALA A 206 8.77 9.12 9.01
N VAL A 207 7.71 9.24 8.20
CA VAL A 207 7.47 10.40 7.31
C VAL A 207 7.24 11.68 8.12
N ASN A 208 6.53 11.61 9.25
CA ASN A 208 6.39 12.72 10.19
C ASN A 208 7.74 13.12 10.81
N ALA A 209 8.59 12.17 11.20
CA ALA A 209 9.93 12.46 11.72
C ALA A 209 10.85 13.10 10.67
N LEU A 210 10.59 12.86 9.38
CA LEU A 210 11.23 13.55 8.27
C LEU A 210 10.62 14.94 7.98
N GLY A 211 9.53 15.31 8.65
CA GLY A 211 8.90 16.64 8.57
C GLY A 211 7.81 16.80 7.51
N PHE A 212 7.29 15.71 6.92
CA PHE A 212 6.41 15.80 5.74
C PHE A 212 4.91 15.61 6.02
N CYS A 213 4.55 15.08 7.18
CA CYS A 213 3.15 14.93 7.57
C CYS A 213 2.98 15.01 9.08
N ASP A 214 1.72 15.03 9.54
CA ASP A 214 1.41 14.99 10.96
C ASP A 214 1.59 13.58 11.52
N GLN A 215 1.86 13.54 12.83
CA GLN A 215 1.93 12.29 13.56
C GLN A 215 0.59 11.52 13.40
N PRO A 216 0.61 10.18 13.20
CA PRO A 216 -0.63 9.43 13.13
C PRO A 216 -1.47 9.71 14.36
N SER A 217 -2.71 10.15 14.14
CA SER A 217 -3.73 10.26 15.17
C SER A 217 -3.68 8.99 15.99
N ALA A 218 -3.39 9.11 17.28
CA ALA A 218 -3.48 7.99 18.19
C ALA A 218 -4.91 7.47 18.03
N THR A 219 -5.06 6.37 17.31
CA THR A 219 -6.38 5.76 17.14
C THR A 219 -6.72 5.30 18.54
N THR A 220 -7.52 6.13 19.20
CA THR A 220 -8.32 5.78 20.34
C THR A 220 -9.16 4.60 19.94
N GLY A 221 -8.62 3.39 20.10
CA GLY A 221 -9.45 2.30 20.53
C GLY A 221 -10.00 2.77 21.88
N ARG A 222 -11.27 3.21 21.90
CA ARG A 222 -12.02 3.62 23.09
C ARG A 222 -11.27 4.61 24.01
N GLY A 223 -11.60 5.89 23.86
CA GLY A 223 -11.41 6.90 24.90
C GLY A 223 -9.99 7.23 25.31
N THR A 224 -9.33 8.15 24.60
CA THR A 224 -8.41 9.07 25.30
C THR A 224 -9.26 10.12 26.00
N ALA A 225 -9.96 9.72 27.06
CA ALA A 225 -10.12 10.66 28.14
C ALA A 225 -8.72 10.86 28.72
N ARG A 226 -8.23 12.10 28.73
CA ARG A 226 -7.07 12.49 29.53
C ARG A 226 -7.30 11.89 30.93
N ALA A 227 -6.46 10.94 31.32
CA ALA A 227 -6.65 10.27 32.59
C ALA A 227 -6.48 11.27 33.72
N ALA A 228 -7.57 11.60 34.38
CA ALA A 228 -7.55 12.16 35.72
C ALA A 228 -6.95 11.12 36.68
N GLY A 229 -6.28 11.61 37.73
CA GLY A 229 -5.80 10.94 38.97
C GLY A 229 -5.54 9.44 39.00
N ASP A 230 -6.53 8.62 38.72
CA ASP A 230 -6.59 7.21 39.12
C ASP A 230 -5.79 6.26 38.20
N ALA A 231 -5.54 6.66 36.95
CA ALA A 231 -4.60 5.92 36.08
C ALA A 231 -3.15 5.98 36.58
N GLN A 232 -2.82 6.97 37.41
CA GLN A 232 -1.48 7.13 37.99
C GLN A 232 -1.18 6.04 39.04
N ILE A 233 -2.20 5.55 39.77
CA ILE A 233 -2.04 4.46 40.74
C ILE A 233 -1.71 3.14 40.02
N TRP A 234 -2.43 2.83 38.93
CA TRP A 234 -2.11 1.67 38.09
C TRP A 234 -0.70 1.75 37.51
N GLN A 235 -0.28 2.92 37.05
CA GLN A 235 1.06 3.10 36.52
C GLN A 235 2.13 2.82 37.60
N GLN A 236 1.97 3.36 38.81
CA GLN A 236 2.88 3.10 39.93
C GLN A 236 2.95 1.63 40.31
N TRP A 237 1.82 0.93 40.35
CA TRP A 237 1.76 -0.50 40.64
C TRP A 237 2.44 -1.34 39.57
N VAL A 238 2.20 -1.02 38.29
CA VAL A 238 2.81 -1.75 37.18
C VAL A 238 4.31 -1.50 37.10
N ASP A 239 4.77 -0.27 37.35
CA ASP A 239 6.20 0.05 37.36
C ASP A 239 6.90 -0.62 38.54
N ARG A 240 6.27 -0.67 39.72
CA ARG A 240 6.76 -1.44 40.88
C ARG A 240 6.87 -2.93 40.55
N TRP A 241 5.82 -3.52 39.99
CA TRP A 241 5.82 -4.92 39.57
C TRP A 241 6.90 -5.20 38.51
N TYR A 242 7.08 -4.32 37.54
CA TYR A 242 8.09 -4.46 36.50
C TYR A 242 9.51 -4.46 37.08
N ALA A 243 9.76 -3.60 38.08
CA ALA A 243 11.03 -3.51 38.78
C ALA A 243 11.32 -4.74 39.66
N THR A 244 10.32 -5.33 40.29
CA THR A 244 10.48 -6.43 41.26
C THR A 244 10.29 -7.83 40.65
N SER A 245 9.75 -7.94 39.44
CA SER A 245 9.50 -9.23 38.79
C SER A 245 10.80 -9.92 38.36
N THR A 246 10.90 -11.23 38.64
CA THR A 246 12.01 -12.12 38.24
C THR A 246 11.85 -12.72 36.82
N LEU A 247 10.73 -12.43 36.14
CA LEU A 247 10.52 -12.85 34.76
C LEU A 247 11.57 -12.26 33.80
N THR A 248 11.76 -12.92 32.64
CA THR A 248 12.67 -12.43 31.59
C THR A 248 12.25 -11.04 31.09
N PRO A 249 13.18 -10.20 30.59
CA PRO A 249 12.85 -8.85 30.10
C PRO A 249 11.70 -8.81 29.09
N ARG A 250 11.65 -9.78 28.17
CA ARG A 250 10.58 -9.93 27.18
C ARG A 250 9.23 -10.29 27.81
N ALA A 251 9.21 -11.23 28.76
CA ALA A 251 7.99 -11.60 29.48
C ALA A 251 7.48 -10.44 30.35
N ARG A 252 8.38 -9.71 31.03
CA ARG A 252 8.05 -8.52 31.80
C ARG A 252 7.43 -7.42 30.95
N GLY A 253 8.00 -7.13 29.77
CA GLY A 253 7.47 -6.13 28.85
C GLY A 253 6.06 -6.45 28.37
N ASN A 254 5.79 -7.73 28.06
CA ASN A 254 4.48 -8.18 27.61
C ASN A 254 3.41 -8.07 28.71
N VAL A 255 3.73 -8.49 29.93
CA VAL A 255 2.80 -8.40 31.07
C VAL A 255 2.58 -6.94 31.47
N ARG A 256 3.61 -6.11 31.49
CA ARG A 256 3.49 -4.64 31.71
C ARG A 256 2.52 -4.00 30.74
N SER A 257 2.64 -4.30 29.44
CA SER A 257 1.73 -3.76 28.42
C SER A 257 0.27 -4.18 28.66
N ARG A 258 0.03 -5.43 29.10
CA ARG A 258 -1.31 -5.93 29.44
C ARG A 258 -1.86 -5.27 30.69
N LEU A 259 -1.09 -5.16 31.77
CA LEU A 259 -1.53 -4.51 33.02
C LEU A 259 -1.86 -3.02 32.82
N LEU A 260 -1.09 -2.31 32.00
CA LEU A 260 -1.42 -0.91 31.67
C LEU A 260 -2.70 -0.79 30.84
N LYS A 261 -3.03 -1.78 30.00
CA LYS A 261 -4.32 -1.82 29.29
C LYS A 261 -5.47 -2.09 30.26
N VAL A 262 -5.26 -2.98 31.23
CA VAL A 262 -6.22 -3.25 32.32
C VAL A 262 -6.50 -1.98 33.10
N GLY A 263 -5.47 -1.29 33.59
CA GLY A 263 -5.66 -0.06 34.37
C GLY A 263 -6.37 1.04 33.60
N ARG A 264 -6.07 1.21 32.31
CA ARG A 264 -6.78 2.16 31.44
C ARG A 264 -8.24 1.79 31.20
N TRP A 265 -8.53 0.51 31.02
CA TRP A 265 -9.90 0.03 30.87
C TRP A 265 -10.71 0.16 32.17
N SER A 266 -10.10 -0.19 33.31
CA SER A 266 -10.74 -0.08 34.63
C SER A 266 -11.12 1.38 34.92
N ALA A 267 -10.20 2.32 34.71
CA ALA A 267 -10.46 3.75 34.93
C ALA A 267 -11.56 4.33 34.01
N ALA A 268 -11.81 3.72 32.86
CA ALA A 268 -12.82 4.18 31.89
C ALA A 268 -14.20 3.55 32.10
N GLU A 269 -14.26 2.24 32.37
CA GLU A 269 -15.51 1.46 32.39
C GLU A 269 -15.96 1.09 33.81
N HIS A 270 -15.06 1.09 34.78
CA HIS A 270 -15.33 0.75 36.18
C HIS A 270 -14.54 1.68 37.13
N PRO A 271 -14.91 2.97 37.25
CA PRO A 271 -14.21 3.92 38.11
C PRO A 271 -14.09 3.46 39.57
N ASP A 272 -15.10 2.72 40.07
CA ASP A 272 -15.11 2.14 41.42
C ASP A 272 -14.06 1.02 41.61
N ALA A 273 -13.53 0.46 40.52
CA ALA A 273 -12.43 -0.50 40.48
C ALA A 273 -11.16 0.10 39.83
N ALA A 274 -11.05 1.43 39.79
CA ALA A 274 -9.86 2.12 39.29
C ALA A 274 -8.66 1.95 40.22
N ASP A 275 -8.85 1.56 41.49
CA ASP A 275 -7.77 1.10 42.36
C ASP A 275 -7.42 -0.38 42.06
N PRO A 276 -6.14 -0.71 41.77
CA PRO A 276 -5.69 -2.10 41.60
C PRO A 276 -6.09 -3.05 42.74
N THR A 277 -6.26 -2.54 43.96
CA THR A 277 -6.66 -3.34 45.14
C THR A 277 -8.14 -3.74 45.13
N ALA A 278 -9.00 -3.00 44.40
CA ALA A 278 -10.41 -3.31 44.20
C ALA A 278 -10.63 -4.32 43.05
N TRP A 279 -9.56 -4.83 42.43
CA TRP A 279 -9.64 -5.77 41.32
C TRP A 279 -10.15 -7.14 41.76
N THR A 280 -11.36 -7.51 41.32
CA THR A 280 -12.01 -8.78 41.65
C THR A 280 -12.04 -9.77 40.47
N ARG A 281 -12.33 -11.04 40.75
CA ARG A 281 -12.57 -12.07 39.70
C ARG A 281 -13.70 -11.66 38.75
N GLN A 282 -14.73 -10.98 39.25
CA GLN A 282 -15.84 -10.48 38.43
C GLN A 282 -15.36 -9.42 37.43
N THR A 283 -14.55 -8.45 37.89
CA THR A 283 -13.98 -7.40 37.04
C THR A 283 -13.05 -7.98 35.97
N CYS A 284 -12.30 -9.04 36.33
CA CYS A 284 -11.49 -9.79 35.38
C CYS A 284 -12.35 -10.46 34.28
N ALA A 285 -13.46 -11.09 34.65
CA ALA A 285 -14.37 -11.71 33.68
C ALA A 285 -14.97 -10.68 32.72
N THR A 286 -15.37 -9.51 33.23
CA THR A 286 -15.87 -8.39 32.40
C THR A 286 -14.80 -7.88 31.43
N TRP A 287 -13.55 -7.74 31.89
CA TRP A 287 -12.43 -7.34 31.03
C TRP A 287 -12.15 -8.38 29.94
N VAL A 288 -12.14 -9.68 30.28
CA VAL A 288 -11.95 -10.75 29.29
C VAL A 288 -13.08 -10.73 28.25
N ALA A 289 -14.33 -10.58 28.69
CA ALA A 289 -15.47 -10.47 27.80
C ALA A 289 -15.35 -9.27 26.84
N ALA A 290 -14.86 -8.12 27.34
CA ALA A 290 -14.60 -6.93 26.54
C ALA A 290 -13.47 -7.09 25.49
N LEU A 291 -12.61 -8.10 25.64
CA LEU A 291 -11.56 -8.43 24.67
C LEU A 291 -12.00 -9.45 23.62
N THR A 292 -13.05 -10.22 23.88
CA THR A 292 -13.56 -11.28 22.99
C THR A 292 -14.82 -10.91 22.23
N GLY A 293 -15.41 -9.76 22.52
CA GLY A 293 -16.57 -9.19 21.82
C GLY A 293 -16.22 -8.25 20.68
#